data_AF-A0A8J3N148-F1
#
_entry.id   AF-A0A8J3N148-F1
#
_cell.length_a   1.000
_cell.length_b   1.000
_cell.length_c   1.000
_cell.angle_alpha   90.00
_cell.angle_beta   90.00
_cell.angle_gamma   90.00
#
_symmetry.space_group_name_H-M   'P 1'
#
loop_
_entity.id
_entity.type
_entity.pdbx_description
1 polymer ?
#
loop_
_entity_poly.entity_id
_entity_poly.type
_entity_poly.pdbx_seq_one_letter_code
_entity_poly.pdbx_strand_id
1 'polypeptide(L)'
;MKKTVHILHWVGGIAGLGVLALGLFIWISGMNLPTLQMVHASLGLIFVLSLLIIGIIAVQNRGTRLLGAVCIVYAPLVPVFGIVQMILLVGDLHWIIRTAHLLVGLVAFVLLGMTGMRYLRLKQSEREVSKVPQLVR
;
A
#
# COMPACT_ATOMS: atom_id res chain seq x y z
N MET A 1 -1.53 -0.94 -19.16
CA MET A 1 -1.70 -1.02 -17.69
C MET A 1 -0.84 -2.08 -17.00
N LYS A 2 -0.55 -3.26 -17.57
CA LYS A 2 0.26 -4.30 -16.90
C LYS A 2 1.65 -3.79 -16.45
N LYS A 3 2.41 -3.13 -17.34
CA LYS A 3 3.71 -2.53 -17.01
C LYS A 3 3.60 -1.53 -15.87
N THR A 4 2.60 -0.65 -15.91
CA THR A 4 2.29 0.33 -14.87
C THR A 4 2.07 -0.31 -13.51
N VAL A 5 1.20 -1.32 -13.42
CA VAL A 5 0.94 -2.04 -12.15
C VAL A 5 2.19 -2.74 -11.64
N HIS A 6 3.02 -3.29 -12.53
CA HIS A 6 4.28 -3.91 -12.14
C HIS A 6 5.25 -2.90 -11.52
N ILE A 7 5.43 -1.73 -12.14
CA ILE A 7 6.27 -0.64 -11.62
C ILE A 7 5.72 -0.16 -10.26
N LEU A 8 4.42 0.12 -10.18
CA LEU A 8 3.78 0.57 -8.94
C LEU A 8 3.90 -0.45 -7.80
N HIS A 9 3.84 -1.73 -8.12
CA HIS A 9 3.99 -2.79 -7.12
C HIS A 9 5.40 -2.83 -6.54
N TRP A 10 6.43 -2.69 -7.37
CA TRP A 10 7.82 -2.59 -6.90
C TRP A 10 8.09 -1.30 -6.14
N VAL A 11 7.71 -0.16 -6.70
CA VAL A 11 7.90 1.16 -6.07
C VAL A 11 7.17 1.20 -4.72
N GLY A 12 5.90 0.83 -4.70
CA GLY A 12 5.11 0.76 -3.47
C GLY A 12 5.63 -0.27 -2.48
N GLY A 13 6.13 -1.43 -2.95
CA GLY A 13 6.71 -2.45 -2.09
C GLY A 13 7.99 -1.98 -1.39
N ILE A 14 8.90 -1.36 -2.13
CA ILE A 14 10.15 -0.81 -1.58
C ILE A 14 9.85 0.36 -0.64
N ALA A 15 8.99 1.30 -1.05
CA ALA A 15 8.58 2.42 -0.21
C ALA A 15 7.86 1.94 1.07
N GLY A 16 6.99 0.93 0.94
CA GLY A 16 6.26 0.29 2.04
C GLY A 16 7.18 -0.37 3.06
N LEU A 17 8.17 -1.15 2.60
CA LEU A 17 9.19 -1.73 3.49
C LEU A 17 10.04 -0.64 4.15
N GLY A 18 10.42 0.40 3.40
CA GLY A 18 11.18 1.53 3.91
C GLY A 18 10.45 2.31 4.99
N VAL A 19 9.16 2.64 4.78
CA VAL A 19 8.35 3.37 5.78
C VAL A 19 8.09 2.51 7.03
N LEU A 20 7.87 1.20 6.88
CA LEU A 20 7.72 0.28 8.02
C LEU A 20 9.00 0.21 8.84
N ALA A 21 10.14 -0.03 8.20
CA ALA A 21 11.44 -0.12 8.88
C ALA A 21 11.80 1.21 9.58
N LEU A 22 11.62 2.34 8.89
CA LEU A 22 11.90 3.66 9.44
C LEU A 22 10.94 4.03 10.58
N GLY A 23 9.66 3.67 10.47
CA GLY A 23 8.67 3.91 11.53
C GLY A 23 8.98 3.12 12.80
N LEU A 24 9.34 1.84 12.66
CA LEU A 24 9.81 1.01 13.78
C LEU A 24 11.10 1.56 14.39
N PHE A 25 12.05 2.00 13.56
CA PHE A 25 13.29 2.61 14.03
C PHE A 25 13.01 3.88 14.86
N ILE A 26 12.20 4.82 14.35
CA ILE A 26 11.81 6.04 15.08
C ILE A 26 11.14 5.69 16.41
N TRP A 27 10.25 4.70 16.42
CA TRP A 27 9.54 4.29 17.64
C TRP A 27 10.49 3.68 18.68
N ILE A 28 11.26 2.66 18.31
CA ILE A 28 12.08 1.89 19.26
C ILE A 28 13.28 2.70 19.75
N SER A 29 13.91 3.48 18.88
CA SER A 29 15.06 4.31 19.26
C SER A 29 14.67 5.55 20.07
N GLY A 30 13.39 5.97 19.99
CA GLY A 30 12.93 7.25 20.52
C GLY A 30 13.49 8.47 19.79
N MET A 31 14.19 8.29 18.66
CA MET A 31 14.83 9.37 17.92
C MET A 31 13.79 10.22 17.18
N ASN A 32 13.55 11.42 17.68
CA ASN A 32 12.51 12.31 17.18
C ASN A 32 13.07 13.52 16.39
N LEU A 33 13.84 13.24 15.33
CA LEU A 33 14.36 14.30 14.46
C LEU A 33 13.33 14.69 13.38
N PRO A 34 13.08 15.99 13.14
CA PRO A 34 12.15 16.45 12.11
C PRO A 34 12.46 15.87 10.72
N THR A 35 13.75 15.74 10.38
CA THR A 35 14.18 15.15 9.09
C THR A 35 13.77 13.69 8.95
N LEU A 36 13.89 12.88 10.02
CA LEU A 36 13.48 11.46 9.99
C LEU A 36 11.97 11.33 9.83
N GLN A 37 11.20 12.18 10.53
CA GLN A 37 9.74 12.22 10.37
C GLN A 37 9.34 12.63 8.95
N MET A 38 10.01 13.63 8.37
CA MET A 38 9.75 14.07 6.99
C MET A 38 10.05 12.96 5.98
N VAL A 39 11.17 12.24 6.13
CA VAL A 39 11.51 11.10 5.27
C VAL A 39 10.49 9.96 5.44
N HIS A 40 10.08 9.64 6.68
CA HIS A 40 9.05 8.65 6.96
C HIS A 40 7.71 9.02 6.29
N ALA A 41 7.25 10.25 6.46
CA ALA A 41 6.03 10.74 5.83
C ALA A 41 6.11 10.72 4.30
N SER A 42 7.27 11.06 3.72
CA SER A 42 7.46 11.07 2.27
C SER A 42 7.44 9.65 1.67
N LEU A 43 8.12 8.69 2.32
CA LEU A 43 8.04 7.28 1.94
C LEU A 43 6.61 6.75 2.09
N GLY A 44 5.94 7.10 3.19
CA GLY A 44 4.54 6.80 3.42
C GLY A 44 3.64 7.34 2.31
N LEU A 45 3.86 8.58 1.86
CA LEU A 45 3.12 9.19 0.77
C LEU A 45 3.30 8.43 -0.56
N ILE A 46 4.54 8.12 -0.94
CA ILE A 46 4.85 7.33 -2.15
C ILE A 46 4.15 5.96 -2.09
N PHE A 47 4.19 5.31 -0.93
CA PHE A 47 3.55 4.04 -0.68
C PHE A 47 2.02 4.11 -0.83
N VAL A 48 1.34 5.07 -0.19
CA VAL A 48 -0.13 5.18 -0.26
C VAL A 48 -0.61 5.65 -1.63
N LEU A 49 0.17 6.47 -2.34
CA LEU A 49 -0.13 6.82 -3.74
C LEU A 49 -0.01 5.61 -4.65
N SER A 50 0.99 4.74 -4.44
CA SER A 50 1.11 3.49 -5.19
C SER A 50 -0.10 2.57 -4.95
N LEU A 51 -0.56 2.46 -3.70
CA LEU A 51 -1.78 1.74 -3.33
C LEU A 51 -3.02 2.33 -4.00
N LEU A 52 -3.18 3.66 -3.95
CA LEU A 52 -4.32 4.35 -4.54
C LEU A 52 -4.38 4.15 -6.06
N ILE A 53 -3.26 4.34 -6.76
CA ILE A 53 -3.20 4.18 -8.21
C ILE A 53 -3.48 2.72 -8.59
N ILE A 54 -2.90 1.73 -7.89
CA ILE A 54 -3.24 0.32 -8.11
C ILE A 54 -4.74 0.07 -7.86
N GLY A 55 -5.31 0.68 -6.82
CA GLY A 55 -6.75 0.61 -6.52
C GLY A 55 -7.63 1.12 -7.67
N ILE A 56 -7.30 2.30 -8.22
CA ILE A 56 -7.99 2.91 -9.36
C ILE A 56 -7.89 2.02 -10.62
N ILE A 57 -6.73 1.41 -10.87
CA ILE A 57 -6.57 0.48 -12.00
C ILE A 57 -7.37 -0.81 -11.77
N ALA A 58 -7.32 -1.35 -10.54
CA ALA A 58 -7.95 -2.61 -10.18
C ALA A 58 -9.49 -2.53 -10.16
N VAL A 59 -10.08 -1.40 -9.75
CA VAL A 59 -11.54 -1.22 -9.68
C VAL A 59 -12.20 -1.30 -11.07
N GLN A 60 -11.46 -0.92 -12.10
CA GLN A 60 -11.92 -0.95 -13.50
C GLN A 60 -12.00 -2.38 -14.07
N ASN A 61 -11.42 -3.39 -13.40
CA ASN A 61 -11.35 -4.77 -13.88
C ASN A 61 -12.23 -5.69 -13.04
N ARG A 62 -13.14 -6.46 -13.68
CA ARG A 62 -14.15 -7.29 -12.98
C ARG A 62 -13.56 -8.21 -11.91
N GLY A 63 -12.45 -8.91 -12.20
CA GLY A 63 -11.81 -9.86 -11.29
C GLY A 63 -11.04 -9.26 -10.11
N THR A 64 -10.87 -7.93 -10.08
CA THR A 64 -10.16 -7.20 -9.01
C THR A 64 -10.97 -6.03 -8.45
N ARG A 65 -12.24 -5.90 -8.85
CA ARG A 65 -13.03 -4.70 -8.60
C ARG A 65 -13.18 -4.38 -7.11
N LEU A 66 -13.57 -5.38 -6.32
CA LEU A 66 -13.75 -5.23 -4.88
C LEU A 66 -12.45 -4.84 -4.18
N LEU A 67 -11.36 -5.55 -4.50
CA LEU A 67 -10.03 -5.24 -3.95
C LEU A 67 -9.59 -3.82 -4.31
N GLY A 68 -9.83 -3.39 -5.54
CA GLY A 68 -9.54 -2.03 -5.98
C GLY A 68 -10.31 -0.98 -5.18
N ALA A 69 -11.61 -1.19 -4.95
CA ALA A 69 -12.44 -0.30 -4.14
C ALA A 69 -11.93 -0.21 -2.68
N VAL A 70 -11.57 -1.35 -2.08
CA VAL A 70 -10.97 -1.39 -0.74
C VAL A 70 -9.66 -0.59 -0.71
N CYS A 71 -8.77 -0.75 -1.69
CA CYS A 71 -7.54 0.03 -1.77
C CYS A 71 -7.80 1.55 -1.86
N ILE A 72 -8.79 1.99 -2.64
CA ILE A 72 -9.14 3.41 -2.78
C ILE A 72 -9.60 4.00 -1.46
N VAL A 73 -10.47 3.29 -0.73
CA VAL A 73 -10.95 3.74 0.59
C VAL A 73 -9.84 3.70 1.63
N TYR A 74 -8.99 2.68 1.59
CA TYR A 74 -7.96 2.47 2.60
C TYR A 74 -6.75 3.41 2.45
N ALA A 75 -6.42 3.82 1.22
CA ALA A 75 -5.30 4.71 0.95
C ALA A 75 -5.31 6.03 1.76
N PRO A 76 -6.41 6.80 1.85
CA PRO A 76 -6.46 8.00 2.70
C PRO A 76 -6.51 7.70 4.20
N LEU A 77 -6.97 6.52 4.64
CA LEU A 77 -7.01 6.17 6.07
C LEU A 77 -5.60 6.17 6.69
N VAL A 78 -4.59 5.71 5.95
CA VAL A 78 -3.21 5.63 6.42
C VAL A 78 -2.63 7.02 6.80
N PRO A 79 -2.57 8.02 5.90
CA PRO A 79 -2.03 9.34 6.25
C PRO A 79 -2.93 10.10 7.23
N VAL A 80 -4.26 9.99 7.11
CA VAL A 80 -5.19 10.64 8.05
C VAL A 80 -4.94 10.12 9.47
N PHE A 81 -4.88 8.79 9.64
CA PHE A 81 -4.61 8.21 10.95
C PHE A 81 -3.19 8.52 11.45
N GLY A 82 -2.19 8.58 10.56
CA GLY A 82 -0.83 8.98 10.92
C GLY A 82 -0.73 10.42 11.44
N ILE A 83 -1.51 11.35 10.89
CA ILE A 83 -1.58 12.72 11.37
C ILE A 83 -2.32 12.79 12.71
N VAL A 84 -3.49 12.16 12.79
CA VAL A 84 -4.32 12.14 14.01
C VAL A 84 -3.60 11.45 15.17
N GLN A 85 -2.78 10.44 14.89
CA GLN A 85 -1.95 9.78 15.90
C GLN A 85 -1.15 10.77 16.75
N MET A 86 -0.64 11.87 16.16
CA MET A 86 0.26 12.81 16.85
C MET A 86 -0.37 13.50 18.06
N ILE A 87 -1.71 13.51 18.16
CA ILE A 87 -2.46 14.16 19.23
C ILE A 87 -3.23 13.19 20.13
N LEU A 88 -3.28 11.89 19.78
CA LEU A 88 -4.03 10.89 20.54
C LEU A 88 -3.18 10.23 21.62
N LEU A 89 -3.73 10.15 22.84
CA LEU A 89 -3.17 9.43 23.99
C LEU A 89 -1.68 9.72 24.23
N VAL A 90 -1.22 10.97 24.01
CA VAL A 90 0.18 11.36 24.22
C VAL A 90 0.59 11.12 25.68
N GLY A 91 1.75 10.48 25.88
CA GLY A 91 2.22 10.02 27.20
C GLY A 91 2.34 8.49 27.26
N ASP A 92 2.12 7.92 28.44
CA ASP A 92 2.38 6.49 28.71
C ASP A 92 1.52 5.53 27.90
N LEU A 93 0.34 5.96 27.44
CA LEU A 93 -0.56 5.12 26.64
C LEU A 93 -0.38 5.30 25.13
N HIS A 94 0.53 6.18 24.71
CA HIS A 94 0.68 6.55 23.30
C HIS A 94 1.17 5.38 22.43
N TRP A 95 1.83 4.38 23.04
CA TRP A 95 2.25 3.17 22.34
C TRP A 95 1.08 2.39 21.74
N ILE A 96 -0.13 2.48 22.31
CA ILE A 96 -1.34 1.84 21.77
C ILE A 96 -1.67 2.43 20.39
N ILE A 97 -1.61 3.75 20.27
CA ILE A 97 -1.87 4.46 19.01
C ILE A 97 -0.76 4.16 17.99
N ARG A 98 0.52 4.13 18.42
CA ARG A 98 1.64 3.75 17.55
C ARG A 98 1.48 2.32 17.00
N THR A 99 1.06 1.40 17.86
CA THR A 99 0.79 0.00 17.46
C THR A 99 -0.37 -0.07 16.47
N ALA A 100 -1.48 0.64 16.75
CA ALA A 100 -2.61 0.71 15.83
C ALA A 100 -2.19 1.28 14.47
N HIS A 101 -1.34 2.32 14.43
CA HIS A 101 -0.90 2.93 13.18
C HIS A 101 0.00 1.98 12.38
N LEU A 102 0.89 1.26 13.05
CA LEU A 102 1.69 0.21 12.44
C LEU A 102 0.80 -0.87 11.81
N LEU A 103 -0.23 -1.34 12.53
CA LEU A 103 -1.18 -2.32 12.00
C LEU A 103 -1.96 -1.77 10.79
N VAL A 104 -2.40 -0.51 10.85
CA VAL A 104 -3.05 0.15 9.71
C VAL A 104 -2.12 0.17 8.49
N GLY A 105 -0.85 0.52 8.66
CA GLY A 105 0.17 0.49 7.60
C GLY A 105 0.44 -0.93 7.08
N LEU A 106 0.46 -1.94 7.95
CA LEU A 106 0.67 -3.33 7.55
C LEU A 106 -0.49 -3.86 6.71
N VAL A 107 -1.73 -3.54 7.06
CA VAL A 107 -2.92 -3.88 6.24
C VAL A 107 -2.83 -3.21 4.87
N ALA A 108 -2.42 -1.93 4.80
CA ALA A 108 -2.20 -1.26 3.52
C ALA A 108 -1.16 -2.00 2.66
N PHE A 109 -0.10 -2.53 3.30
CA PHE A 109 1.00 -3.22 2.62
C PHE A 109 0.52 -4.55 2.03
N VAL A 110 -0.27 -5.30 2.81
CA VAL A 110 -0.93 -6.52 2.36
C VAL A 110 -1.89 -6.23 1.21
N LEU A 111 -2.70 -5.17 1.29
CA LEU A 111 -3.61 -4.77 0.22
C LEU A 111 -2.86 -4.41 -1.09
N LEU A 112 -1.76 -3.67 -1.00
CA LEU A 112 -0.89 -3.38 -2.15
C LEU A 112 -0.41 -4.67 -2.82
N GLY A 113 0.08 -5.60 -1.98
CA GLY A 113 0.59 -6.90 -2.37
C GLY A 113 -0.46 -7.74 -3.10
N MET A 114 -1.57 -7.98 -2.42
CA MET A 114 -2.68 -8.82 -2.90
C MET A 114 -3.29 -8.28 -4.19
N THR A 115 -3.63 -6.98 -4.23
CA THR A 115 -4.31 -6.37 -5.38
C THR A 115 -3.39 -6.32 -6.60
N GLY A 116 -2.12 -5.91 -6.42
CA GLY A 116 -1.15 -5.86 -7.50
C GLY A 116 -0.89 -7.25 -8.11
N MET A 117 -0.64 -8.26 -7.27
CA MET A 117 -0.37 -9.62 -7.74
C MET A 117 -1.60 -10.26 -8.39
N ARG A 118 -2.79 -10.08 -7.82
CA ARG A 118 -4.04 -10.61 -8.40
C ARG A 118 -4.30 -10.02 -9.78
N TYR A 119 -4.12 -8.71 -9.94
CA TYR A 119 -4.27 -8.02 -11.22
C TYR A 119 -3.30 -8.56 -12.28
N LEU A 120 -2.02 -8.71 -11.93
CA LEU A 120 -0.99 -9.18 -12.85
C LEU A 120 -1.25 -10.62 -13.32
N ARG A 121 -1.71 -11.51 -12.42
CA ARG A 121 -2.08 -12.90 -12.76
C ARG A 121 -3.25 -12.97 -13.74
N LEU A 122 -4.30 -12.18 -13.54
CA LEU A 122 -5.44 -12.14 -14.46
C LEU A 122 -5.01 -11.68 -15.87
N LYS A 123 -4.17 -10.64 -15.95
CA LYS A 123 -3.64 -10.16 -17.24
C LYS A 123 -2.65 -11.12 -17.91
N GLN A 124 -2.03 -12.03 -17.17
CA GLN A 124 -1.22 -13.11 -17.76
C GLN A 124 -2.11 -14.18 -18.38
N SER A 125 -3.11 -14.65 -17.63
CA SER A 125 -4.05 -15.68 -18.09
C SER A 125 -4.84 -15.23 -19.33
N GLU A 126 -5.36 -14.00 -19.37
CA GLU A 126 -6.03 -13.44 -20.56
C GLU A 126 -5.12 -13.48 -21.81
N ARG A 127 -3.82 -13.21 -21.63
CA ARG A 127 -2.84 -13.21 -22.74
C ARG A 127 -2.52 -14.62 -23.22
N GLU A 128 -2.48 -15.60 -22.32
CA GLU A 128 -2.24 -17.00 -22.67
C GLU A 128 -3.41 -17.58 -23.45
N VAL A 129 -4.65 -17.35 -22.99
CA VAL A 129 -5.88 -17.77 -23.70
C VAL A 129 -5.93 -17.18 -25.11
N SER A 130 -5.58 -15.90 -25.27
CA SER A 130 -5.54 -15.24 -26.59
C SER A 130 -4.47 -15.80 -27.55
N LYS A 131 -3.44 -16.48 -27.05
CA LYS A 131 -2.36 -17.04 -27.87
C LYS A 131 -2.62 -18.47 -28.34
N VAL A 132 -3.55 -19.18 -27.70
CA VAL A 132 -3.96 -20.51 -28.15
C VAL A 132 -4.67 -20.32 -29.49
N PRO A 133 -4.16 -20.87 -30.62
CA PRO A 133 -4.86 -20.79 -31.88
C PRO A 133 -6.24 -21.41 -31.69
N GLN A 134 -7.28 -20.74 -32.21
CA GLN A 134 -8.63 -21.30 -32.27
C GLN A 134 -8.62 -22.49 -33.24
N LEU A 135 -8.06 -23.61 -32.81
CA LEU A 135 -8.22 -24.88 -33.46
C LEU A 135 -9.62 -25.35 -33.09
N VAL A 136 -10.46 -25.40 -34.13
CA VAL A 136 -11.80 -26.02 -34.17
C VAL A 136 -12.95 -25.13 -33.71
N ARG A 137 -13.59 -24.49 -34.69
CA ARG A 137 -14.97 -24.84 -35.03
C ARG A 137 -15.24 -24.64 -36.52
#